data_AF-A0A8B7YT20-F1
#
_entry.id   AF-A0A8B7YT20-F1
#
_cell.length_a   1.000
_cell.length_b   1.000
_cell.length_c   1.000
_cell.angle_alpha   90.00
_cell.angle_beta   90.00
_cell.angle_gamma   90.00
#
_symmetry.space_group_name_H-M   'P 1'
#
loop_
_entity.id
_entity.type
_entity.pdbx_description
1 polymer ?
#
loop_
_entity_poly.entity_id
_entity_poly.type
_entity_poly.pdbx_seq_one_letter_code
_entity_poly.pdbx_strand_id
1 'polypeptide(L)'
;MAVCVAVIAKENYPLYITTIPTENELKFHYTVHTCLDVIEEKVSAVGKSVNDPRELYLGLLYPTEDYKVYGYVTNTKVKFVIVVESSNMQLRDNEIRNMFKTLHNAYVDMLCNPFYTPGENIKSKTFDNTVMQMMVQD
;
A
#
# COMPACT_ATOMS: atom_id res chain seq x y z
N MET A 1 4.69 -1.05 -13.15
CA MET A 1 5.49 -1.08 -11.91
C MET A 1 4.89 -0.13 -10.88
N ALA A 2 5.21 -0.31 -9.60
CA ALA A 2 4.88 0.65 -8.55
C ALA A 2 5.91 1.79 -8.50
N VAL A 3 5.42 3.03 -8.41
CA VAL A 3 6.25 4.23 -8.22
C VAL A 3 6.37 4.63 -6.76
N CYS A 4 5.38 4.27 -5.94
CA CYS A 4 5.36 4.52 -4.51
C CYS A 4 4.65 3.36 -3.81
N VAL A 5 5.22 2.91 -2.69
CA VAL A 5 4.59 1.93 -1.79
C VAL A 5 4.63 2.50 -0.38
N ALA A 6 3.48 2.48 0.29
CA ALA A 6 3.33 2.98 1.64
C ALA A 6 2.60 1.99 2.53
N VAL A 7 3.03 1.94 3.79
CA VAL A 7 2.39 1.25 4.91
C VAL A 7 2.03 2.30 5.95
N ILE A 8 0.75 2.44 6.22
CA ILE A 8 0.20 3.39 7.19
C ILE A 8 -0.40 2.63 8.36
N ALA A 9 -0.07 3.05 9.58
CA ALA A 9 -0.62 2.50 10.80
C ALA A 9 -2.14 2.66 10.89
N LYS A 10 -2.74 1.98 11.86
CA LYS A 10 -4.16 2.11 12.18
C LYS A 10 -4.50 3.57 12.52
N GLU A 11 -3.65 4.26 13.27
CA GLU A 11 -3.81 5.64 13.72
C GLU A 11 -3.32 6.68 12.68
N ASN A 12 -3.20 6.29 11.40
CA ASN A 12 -2.93 7.17 10.26
C ASN A 12 -1.54 7.83 10.21
N TYR A 13 -0.59 7.41 11.04
CA TYR A 13 0.82 7.79 10.88
C TYR A 13 1.55 6.81 9.94
N PRO A 14 2.52 7.29 9.13
CA PRO A 14 3.26 6.42 8.21
C PRO A 14 4.24 5.53 8.97
N LEU A 15 4.21 4.23 8.70
CA LEU A 15 5.21 3.26 9.19
C LEU A 15 6.34 3.07 8.19
N TYR A 16 6.02 3.20 6.90
CA TYR A 16 6.96 3.06 5.80
C TYR A 16 6.40 3.79 4.58
N ILE A 17 7.23 4.59 3.92
CA ILE A 17 6.95 5.17 2.61
C ILE A 17 8.25 5.06 1.83
N THR A 18 8.16 4.50 0.64
CA THR A 18 9.27 4.46 -0.31
C THR A 18 8.76 4.87 -1.68
N THR A 19 9.59 5.60 -2.41
CA THR A 19 9.29 6.11 -3.75
C THR A 19 10.48 5.88 -4.64
N ILE A 20 10.24 5.72 -5.95
CA ILE A 20 11.34 5.76 -6.92
C ILE A 20 12.01 7.14 -6.77
N PRO A 21 13.35 7.21 -6.65
CA PRO A 21 14.06 8.47 -6.49
C PRO A 21 13.76 9.40 -7.67
N THR A 22 12.96 10.42 -7.40
CA THR A 22 12.50 11.44 -8.33
C THR A 22 12.40 12.76 -7.58
N GLU A 23 12.41 13.89 -8.29
CA GLU A 23 12.22 15.22 -7.66
C GLU A 23 10.81 15.38 -7.02
N ASN A 24 9.91 14.42 -7.23
CA ASN A 24 8.51 14.46 -6.85
C ASN A 24 8.16 13.60 -5.62
N GLU A 25 9.13 13.23 -4.77
CA GLU A 25 8.88 12.44 -3.56
C GLU A 25 7.73 13.02 -2.72
N LEU A 26 7.75 14.34 -2.48
CA LEU A 26 6.72 15.04 -1.71
C LEU A 26 5.31 14.93 -2.32
N LYS A 27 5.20 14.86 -3.67
CA LYS A 27 3.92 14.64 -4.36
C LYS A 27 3.30 13.31 -3.93
N PHE A 28 4.11 12.25 -3.85
CA PHE A 28 3.63 10.93 -3.44
C PHE A 28 3.22 10.88 -1.96
N HIS A 29 3.94 11.58 -1.07
CA HIS A 29 3.51 11.72 0.32
C HIS A 29 2.12 12.35 0.43
N TYR A 30 1.84 13.43 -0.33
CA TYR A 30 0.52 14.04 -0.37
C TYR A 30 -0.54 13.10 -0.95
N THR A 31 -0.24 12.40 -2.05
CA THR A 31 -1.14 11.41 -2.66
C THR A 31 -1.52 10.28 -1.68
N VAL A 32 -0.55 9.76 -0.94
CA VAL A 32 -0.78 8.74 0.09
C VAL A 32 -1.60 9.32 1.25
N HIS A 33 -1.37 10.57 1.64
CA HIS A 33 -2.14 11.19 2.71
C HIS A 33 -3.61 11.40 2.31
N THR A 34 -3.89 11.93 1.13
CA THR A 34 -5.26 12.18 0.65
C THR A 34 -6.04 10.90 0.40
N CYS A 35 -5.37 9.77 0.15
CA CYS A 35 -6.07 8.50 -0.06
C CYS A 35 -6.66 7.90 1.23
N LEU A 36 -6.24 8.37 2.40
CA LEU A 36 -6.72 7.86 3.69
C LEU A 36 -8.23 8.11 3.86
N ASP A 37 -8.72 9.26 3.43
CA ASP A 37 -10.16 9.59 3.50
C ASP A 37 -10.98 8.62 2.64
N VAL A 38 -10.51 8.32 1.42
CA VAL A 38 -11.15 7.37 0.51
C VAL A 38 -11.14 5.95 1.06
N ILE A 39 -10.04 5.56 1.71
CA ILE A 39 -9.93 4.25 2.40
C ILE A 39 -10.96 4.16 3.53
N GLU A 40 -11.10 5.21 4.35
CA GLU A 40 -12.04 5.23 5.47
C GLU A 40 -13.49 5.15 4.98
N GLU A 41 -13.84 5.87 3.92
CA GLU A 41 -15.16 5.80 3.30
C GLU A 41 -15.46 4.38 2.79
N LYS A 42 -14.53 3.77 2.05
CA LYS A 42 -14.71 2.40 1.53
C LYS A 42 -14.83 1.37 2.64
N VAL A 43 -13.99 1.44 3.68
CA VAL A 43 -14.05 0.53 4.83
C VAL A 43 -15.39 0.67 5.58
N SER A 44 -15.90 1.89 5.69
CA SER A 44 -17.21 2.17 6.31
C SER A 44 -18.39 1.69 5.45
N ALA A 45 -18.25 1.72 4.12
CA ALA A 45 -19.25 1.21 3.18
C ALA A 45 -19.31 -0.33 3.14
N VAL A 46 -18.16 -1.01 3.21
CA VAL A 46 -18.06 -2.49 3.21
C VAL A 46 -18.79 -3.11 4.42
N GLY A 47 -18.86 -2.41 5.55
CA GLY A 47 -19.66 -2.83 6.70
C GLY A 47 -21.18 -2.93 6.45
N LYS A 48 -21.67 -2.45 5.30
CA LYS A 48 -23.09 -2.48 4.89
C LYS A 48 -23.38 -3.49 3.77
N SER A 49 -22.36 -4.04 3.11
CA SER A 49 -22.53 -4.98 1.99
C SER A 49 -22.40 -6.44 2.46
N VAL A 50 -23.44 -7.24 2.20
CA VAL A 50 -23.54 -8.68 2.57
C VAL A 50 -22.63 -9.59 1.72
N ASN A 51 -21.94 -9.06 0.71
CA ASN A 51 -21.07 -9.84 -0.17
C ASN A 51 -19.60 -9.65 0.20
N ASP A 52 -19.11 -10.64 0.95
CA ASP A 52 -17.74 -10.95 1.35
C ASP A 52 -17.04 -10.04 2.39
N PRO A 53 -17.27 -10.26 3.71
CA PRO A 53 -16.62 -9.52 4.80
C PRO A 53 -15.09 -9.75 4.94
N ARG A 54 -14.44 -10.38 3.94
CA ARG A 54 -13.03 -10.77 3.97
C ARG A 54 -12.18 -10.17 2.86
N GLU A 55 -12.74 -9.33 2.00
CA GLU A 55 -11.94 -8.71 0.93
C GLU A 55 -11.08 -7.57 1.49
N LEU A 56 -9.83 -7.89 1.84
CA LEU A 56 -8.82 -6.93 2.34
C LEU A 56 -8.37 -5.94 1.26
N TYR A 57 -8.60 -6.26 -0.02
CA TYR A 57 -8.24 -5.43 -1.15
C TYR A 57 -9.38 -4.46 -1.51
N LEU A 58 -9.12 -3.16 -1.45
CA LEU A 58 -10.11 -2.12 -1.72
C LEU A 58 -10.18 -1.72 -3.21
N GLY A 59 -9.33 -2.30 -4.06
CA GLY A 59 -9.24 -1.94 -5.46
C GLY A 59 -8.59 -0.58 -5.71
N LEU A 60 -8.89 -0.02 -6.87
CA LEU A 60 -8.55 1.35 -7.23
C LEU A 60 -9.28 2.32 -6.29
N LEU A 61 -8.53 3.18 -5.61
CA LEU A 61 -9.07 4.24 -4.75
C LEU A 61 -9.48 5.43 -5.62
N TYR A 62 -8.53 6.01 -6.34
CA TYR A 62 -8.77 7.04 -7.33
C TYR A 62 -7.65 7.07 -8.38
N PRO A 63 -7.96 7.43 -9.62
CA PRO A 63 -6.97 7.77 -10.63
C PRO A 63 -6.55 9.25 -10.50
N THR A 64 -5.28 9.52 -10.77
CA THR A 64 -4.71 10.84 -11.05
C THR A 64 -4.31 10.87 -12.54
N GLU A 65 -3.92 12.04 -13.07
CA GLU A 65 -3.48 12.18 -14.47
C GLU A 65 -2.41 11.13 -14.85
N ASP A 66 -1.32 11.07 -14.07
CA ASP A 66 -0.18 10.20 -14.37
C ASP A 66 -0.20 8.87 -13.61
N TYR A 67 -1.04 8.74 -12.59
CA TYR A 67 -0.94 7.65 -11.61
C TYR A 67 -2.30 7.02 -11.25
N LYS A 68 -2.27 5.74 -10.87
CA LYS A 68 -3.39 5.03 -10.25
C LYS A 68 -3.03 4.64 -8.82
N VAL A 69 -3.91 4.96 -7.89
CA VAL A 69 -3.70 4.68 -6.46
C VAL A 69 -4.58 3.52 -6.05
N TYR A 70 -3.96 2.44 -5.55
CA TYR A 70 -4.65 1.25 -5.07
C TYR A 70 -4.53 1.13 -3.56
N GLY A 71 -5.56 0.56 -2.93
CA GLY A 71 -5.65 0.42 -1.48
C GLY A 71 -5.87 -1.02 -1.02
N TYR A 72 -5.30 -1.34 0.13
CA TYR A 72 -5.51 -2.60 0.83
C TYR A 72 -5.53 -2.34 2.34
N VAL A 73 -6.46 -2.95 3.07
CA VAL A 73 -6.58 -2.77 4.51
C VAL A 73 -6.59 -4.14 5.18
N THR A 74 -5.63 -4.35 6.06
CA THR A 74 -5.53 -5.56 6.87
C THR A 74 -6.66 -5.63 7.90
N ASN A 75 -6.89 -6.82 8.45
CA ASN A 75 -7.82 -7.03 9.57
C ASN A 75 -7.40 -6.24 10.84
N THR A 76 -6.11 -5.92 11.00
CA THR A 76 -5.58 -5.07 12.09
C THR A 76 -5.68 -3.58 11.79
N LYS A 77 -6.33 -3.19 10.69
CA LYS A 77 -6.55 -1.79 10.24
C LYS A 77 -5.29 -1.04 9.82
N VAL A 78 -4.18 -1.75 9.62
CA VAL A 78 -3.01 -1.25 8.88
C VAL A 78 -3.37 -1.15 7.41
N LYS A 79 -3.01 -0.04 6.77
CA LYS A 79 -3.40 0.32 5.41
C LYS A 79 -2.16 0.25 4.53
N PHE A 80 -2.25 -0.45 3.41
CA PHE A 80 -1.22 -0.47 2.39
C PHE A 80 -1.72 0.32 1.17
N VAL A 81 -0.84 1.12 0.62
CA VAL A 81 -1.11 1.95 -0.55
C VAL A 81 -0.02 1.68 -1.57
N ILE A 82 -0.42 1.36 -2.80
CA ILE A 82 0.49 1.18 -3.92
C ILE A 82 0.05 2.16 -5.01
N VAL A 83 0.99 3.01 -5.44
CA VAL A 83 0.81 3.95 -6.55
C VAL A 83 1.55 3.38 -7.75
N VAL A 84 0.88 3.33 -8.90
CA VAL A 84 1.46 2.85 -10.17
C VAL A 84 1.24 3.89 -11.26
N GLU A 85 2.07 3.90 -12.30
CA GLU A 85 1.87 4.77 -13.45
C GLU A 85 0.63 4.37 -14.26
N SER A 86 -0.17 5.36 -14.66
CA SER A 86 -1.38 5.16 -15.47
C SER A 86 -1.07 4.59 -16.86
N SER A 87 0.10 4.91 -17.43
CA SER A 87 0.61 4.44 -18.72
C SER A 87 0.88 2.92 -18.74
N ASN A 88 1.07 2.30 -17.57
CA ASN A 88 1.41 0.90 -17.47
C ASN A 88 0.17 0.01 -17.65
N MET A 89 -0.16 -0.31 -18.90
CA MET A 89 -1.29 -1.18 -19.27
C MET A 89 -1.08 -2.66 -18.92
N GLN A 90 0.14 -3.07 -18.56
CA GLN A 90 0.44 -4.47 -18.24
C GLN A 90 -0.08 -4.87 -16.86
N LEU A 91 -0.11 -3.91 -15.91
CA LEU A 91 -0.58 -4.14 -14.55
C LEU A 91 -2.10 -4.34 -14.49
N ARG A 92 -2.51 -5.60 -14.51
CA ARG A 92 -3.91 -6.02 -14.30
C ARG A 92 -4.22 -6.12 -12.80
N ASP A 93 -5.50 -6.10 -12.46
CA ASP A 93 -5.98 -6.18 -11.07
C ASP A 93 -5.40 -7.40 -10.31
N ASN A 94 -5.26 -8.55 -10.97
CA ASN A 94 -4.65 -9.74 -10.37
C ASN A 94 -3.18 -9.55 -9.97
N GLU A 95 -2.41 -8.78 -10.74
CA GLU A 95 -1.01 -8.50 -10.44
C GLU A 95 -0.90 -7.55 -9.25
N ILE A 96 -1.75 -6.52 -9.20
CA ILE A 96 -1.85 -5.62 -8.05
C ILE A 96 -2.25 -6.38 -6.77
N ARG A 97 -3.23 -7.29 -6.85
CA ARG A 97 -3.60 -8.16 -5.74
C ARG A 97 -2.43 -9.02 -5.27
N ASN A 98 -1.62 -9.53 -6.20
CA ASN A 98 -0.42 -10.30 -5.85
C ASN A 98 0.65 -9.42 -5.21
N MET A 99 0.87 -8.18 -5.67
CA MET A 99 1.76 -7.22 -5.02
C MET A 99 1.34 -6.96 -3.58
N PHE A 100 0.04 -6.74 -3.32
CA PHE A 100 -0.47 -6.58 -1.96
C PHE A 100 -0.30 -7.83 -1.09
N LYS A 101 -0.49 -9.04 -1.65
CA LYS A 101 -0.23 -10.28 -0.92
C LYS A 101 1.24 -10.41 -0.54
N THR A 102 2.16 -10.15 -1.47
CA THR A 102 3.61 -10.19 -1.20
C THR A 102 3.98 -9.16 -0.15
N LEU A 103 3.44 -7.93 -0.24
CA LEU A 103 3.69 -6.86 0.73
C LEU A 103 3.15 -7.22 2.12
N HIS A 104 1.96 -7.82 2.20
CA HIS A 104 1.36 -8.25 3.46
C HIS A 104 2.20 -9.36 4.11
N ASN A 105 2.63 -10.36 3.35
CA ASN A 105 3.49 -11.43 3.87
C ASN A 105 4.80 -10.86 4.40
N ALA A 106 5.47 -9.98 3.65
CA ALA A 106 6.70 -9.33 4.09
C ALA A 106 6.49 -8.47 5.37
N TYR A 107 5.35 -7.80 5.48
CA TYR A 107 4.98 -7.04 6.68
C TYR A 107 4.78 -7.95 7.89
N VAL A 108 4.11 -9.10 7.72
CA VAL A 108 3.91 -10.09 8.78
C VAL A 108 5.23 -10.70 9.22
N ASP A 109 6.09 -11.11 8.28
CA ASP A 109 7.40 -11.67 8.58
C ASP A 109 8.28 -10.68 9.37
N MET A 110 8.22 -9.40 9.02
CA MET A 110 8.88 -8.34 9.77
C MET A 110 8.27 -8.18 11.17
N LEU A 111 6.94 -8.25 11.30
CA LEU A 111 6.22 -8.04 12.57
C LEU A 111 6.45 -9.20 13.53
N CYS A 112 6.65 -10.40 13.01
CA CYS A 112 7.02 -11.61 13.76
C CYS A 112 8.48 -11.60 14.23
N ASN A 113 9.28 -10.59 13.91
CA ASN A 113 10.62 -10.43 14.46
C ASN A 113 10.53 -9.98 15.93
N PRO A 114 11.09 -10.73 16.90
CA PRO A 114 11.02 -10.39 18.33
C PRO A 114 11.76 -9.08 18.70
N PHE A 115 12.60 -8.56 17.81
CA PHE A 115 13.31 -7.29 18.00
C PHE A 115 12.62 -6.09 17.34
N TYR A 116 11.49 -6.32 16.66
CA TYR A 116 10.69 -5.24 16.10
C TYR A 116 9.69 -4.73 17.13
N THR A 117 9.66 -3.41 17.33
CA THR A 117 8.68 -2.74 18.20
C THR A 117 7.48 -2.31 17.36
N PRO A 118 6.27 -2.86 17.59
CA PRO A 118 5.08 -2.44 16.86
C PRO A 118 4.81 -0.94 17.01
N GLY A 119 4.58 -0.27 15.88
CA GLY A 119 4.32 1.17 15.81
C GLY A 119 5.56 2.02 15.52
N GLU A 120 6.76 1.45 15.51
CA GLU A 120 7.94 2.14 15.00
C GLU A 120 8.04 2.09 13.47
N ASN A 121 8.84 3.00 12.90
CA ASN A 121 9.12 2.98 11.47
C ASN A 121 9.80 1.67 11.06
N ILE A 122 9.36 1.09 9.94
CA ILE A 122 9.93 -0.14 9.39
C ILE A 122 11.33 0.15 8.86
N LYS A 123 12.34 -0.48 9.46
CA LYS A 123 13.77 -0.35 9.08
C LYS A 123 14.38 -1.66 8.57
N SER A 124 13.56 -2.69 8.36
CA SER A 124 14.04 -4.01 7.96
C SER A 124 14.56 -4.00 6.52
N LYS A 125 15.80 -4.43 6.32
CA LYS A 125 16.42 -4.55 4.99
C LYS A 125 15.73 -5.60 4.12
N THR A 126 15.25 -6.70 4.72
CA THR A 126 14.56 -7.76 3.97
C THR A 126 13.21 -7.29 3.44
N PHE A 127 12.50 -6.50 4.26
CA PHE A 127 11.26 -5.84 3.85
C PHE A 127 11.54 -4.86 2.71
N ASP A 128 12.52 -3.98 2.88
CA ASP A 128 12.90 -2.98 1.88
C ASP A 128 13.28 -3.62 0.53
N ASN A 129 14.10 -4.67 0.54
CA ASN A 129 14.44 -5.42 -0.68
C ASN A 129 13.21 -6.00 -1.39
N THR A 130 12.24 -6.50 -0.62
CA THR A 130 10.99 -7.05 -1.18
C THR A 130 10.16 -5.96 -1.85
N VAL A 131 10.10 -4.76 -1.25
CA VAL A 131 9.41 -3.61 -1.84
C VAL A 131 10.14 -3.10 -3.07
N MET A 132 11.47 -3.00 -3.03
CA MET A 132 12.27 -2.58 -4.18
C MET A 132 12.06 -3.50 -5.39
N GLN A 133 11.95 -4.82 -5.20
CA GLN A 133 11.61 -5.76 -6.27
C GLN A 133 10.24 -5.50 -6.92
N MET A 134 9.28 -4.91 -6.19
CA MET A 134 7.99 -4.50 -6.75
C MET A 134 8.05 -3.19 -7.55
N MET A 135 9.09 -2.39 -7.33
CA MET A 135 9.27 -1.06 -7.92
C MET A 135 10.20 -1.06 -9.13
N VAL A 136 11.17 -1.98 -9.19
CA VAL A 136 12.16 -2.05 -10.29
C VAL A 136 11.50 -2.41 -11.62
N GLN A 137 11.91 -1.69 -12.67
CA GLN A 137 11.68 -2.01 -14.09
C GLN A 137 12.75 -3.04 -14.51
N ASP A 138 12.32 -4.24 -14.92
CA ASP A 138 13.10 -5.01 -15.90
C ASP A 138 12.72 -4.55 -17.32
#